data_AF-A0A1F3SN41-F1
#
_entry.id   AF-A0A1F3SN41-F1
#
_cell.length_a   1.000
_cell.length_b   1.000
_cell.length_c   1.000
_cell.angle_alpha   90.00
_cell.angle_beta   90.00
_cell.angle_gamma   90.00
#
_symmetry.space_group_name_H-M   'P 1'
#
loop_
_entity.id
_entity.type
_entity.pdbx_description
1 polymer ?
#
loop_
_entity_poly.entity_id
_entity_poly.type
_entity_poly.pdbx_seq_one_letter_code
_entity_poly.pdbx_strand_id
1 'polypeptide(L)'
;MRTEKVRKLFTLMVLSGCLYATEAFSGPTLQTELGALVFGGLDFGHTTVNLTPLKYDPEIEDSPTLTLDQYEEGFRVTHGLAVDLGVGPGVSFYFADASGLAAYLGLFVGVAVVAEKNVEFTSLVENKDEIKAVTKHKKIPWKASEIAGWREGETVFYQTNGGIALSARLGNWYLGVGPTVVLAGGWQTYIEKMEDGKVFVQLMKAQEKELRLVAGTLVAEAYTSVVNELAKGVSFAFDLTDEEALHAYEDFLKGNIVPAEQMASQVGTGGVVRVDNILRSKRRHVKKFAVGIPFIYFTWTKENYREYFRKESSLDGVTRELYFGANLKQTVGRAITVHRTTNEGFYSALEVDSRTDQAKSDEENKLDYSGKYNWFYAADHGSSKQLNRALRRLVKATGLTSELSVNVPDAKKLKYTALSYEFDLPRAYVDYLLADDHFVQVVDQYGDLAAQGLEDYFADKSDPWGLCLTKLNLDNCKARLLLSRRVQVKKMHAALEEMKAAAGDLSFAVESDRTRFIKAFSEFGNALVSDVFLFQAAYKDAQKCGMKTSYRIEGERLSRLVSDHSWPLEDSCK
;
A
#
# COMPACT_ATOMS: atom_id res chain seq x y z
N MET A 1 -19.55 -33.22 45.98
CA MET A 1 -18.17 -33.44 45.50
C MET A 1 -17.89 -32.50 44.34
N ARG A 2 -17.54 -31.26 44.68
CA ARG A 2 -17.11 -30.16 43.80
C ARG A 2 -16.48 -29.11 44.73
N THR A 3 -15.59 -28.30 44.17
CA THR A 3 -14.86 -27.17 44.77
C THR A 3 -13.83 -27.48 45.86
N GLU A 4 -12.56 -27.59 45.46
CA GLU A 4 -11.39 -26.99 46.15
C GLU A 4 -10.10 -27.39 45.41
N LYS A 5 -9.37 -26.41 44.85
CA LYS A 5 -7.91 -26.39 44.59
C LYS A 5 -7.55 -25.42 43.46
N VAL A 6 -7.56 -24.11 43.74
CA VAL A 6 -6.56 -23.14 43.22
C VAL A 6 -6.50 -21.97 44.20
N ARG A 7 -5.72 -22.12 45.28
CA ARG A 7 -5.28 -21.01 46.14
C ARG A 7 -4.13 -21.52 47.01
N LYS A 8 -2.90 -21.37 46.52
CA LYS A 8 -1.63 -21.37 47.30
C LYS A 8 -0.45 -21.34 46.33
N LEU A 9 -0.03 -20.13 45.96
CA LEU A 9 1.35 -19.78 45.60
C LEU A 9 1.40 -18.28 45.32
N PHE A 10 1.26 -17.47 46.37
CA PHE A 10 1.68 -16.05 46.38
C PHE A 10 1.64 -15.53 47.83
N THR A 11 2.55 -15.99 48.68
CA THR A 11 2.93 -15.31 49.93
C THR A 11 4.32 -15.77 50.37
N LEU A 12 5.18 -14.81 50.70
CA LEU A 12 6.59 -14.80 51.14
C LEU A 12 7.44 -14.05 50.11
N MET A 13 8.03 -12.88 50.37
CA MET A 13 8.54 -12.37 51.64
C MET A 13 8.62 -10.83 51.53
N VAL A 14 7.88 -10.11 52.38
CA VAL A 14 8.05 -8.66 52.64
C VAL A 14 8.53 -8.58 54.08
N LEU A 15 9.78 -8.17 54.31
CA LEU A 15 10.26 -7.66 55.59
C LEU A 15 11.66 -7.05 55.46
N SER A 16 11.70 -5.73 55.31
CA SER A 16 12.69 -4.80 55.89
C SER A 16 12.17 -3.39 55.53
N GLY A 17 11.62 -2.56 56.41
CA GLY A 17 12.01 -2.31 57.78
C GLY A 17 12.98 -1.12 57.83
N CYS A 18 12.49 0.10 57.58
CA CYS A 18 13.22 1.36 57.86
C CYS A 18 12.24 2.49 58.23
N LEU A 19 12.32 2.91 59.49
CA LEU A 19 11.78 4.13 60.14
C LEU A 19 12.94 4.51 61.09
N TYR A 20 13.61 5.67 61.06
CA TYR A 20 13.18 7.06 61.23
C TYR A 20 14.27 7.99 60.62
N ALA A 21 13.87 8.99 59.82
CA ALA A 21 13.79 10.42 60.15
C ALA A 21 15.11 11.19 60.28
N THR A 22 15.43 11.93 59.22
CA THR A 22 16.01 13.27 59.27
C THR A 22 15.28 14.12 58.23
N GLU A 23 14.80 15.31 58.63
CA GLU A 23 14.23 16.30 57.72
C GLU A 23 15.31 16.71 56.70
N ALA A 24 15.20 16.17 55.49
CA ALA A 24 16.11 16.46 54.40
C ALA A 24 15.27 16.46 53.13
N PHE A 25 15.19 17.62 52.46
CA PHE A 25 14.63 17.86 51.13
C PHE A 25 13.76 16.69 50.61
N SER A 26 12.43 16.79 50.76
CA SER A 26 11.48 15.83 50.18
C SER A 26 11.53 15.89 48.66
N GLY A 27 12.56 15.29 48.09
CA GLY A 27 12.71 15.08 46.67
C GLY A 27 11.61 14.15 46.18
N PRO A 28 11.26 14.23 44.88
CA PRO A 28 10.23 13.38 44.32
C PRO A 28 10.55 11.90 44.50
N THR A 29 9.61 11.13 45.06
CA THR A 29 9.74 9.68 45.26
C THR A 29 9.57 8.94 43.94
N LEU A 30 10.58 8.16 43.54
CA LEU A 30 10.45 7.25 42.39
C LEU A 30 9.55 6.07 42.77
N GLN A 31 8.46 5.89 42.03
CA GLN A 31 7.53 4.77 42.16
C GLN A 31 7.59 3.86 40.93
N THR A 32 7.18 2.61 41.12
CA THR A 32 7.05 1.61 40.06
C THR A 32 5.62 1.12 39.97
N GLU A 33 5.12 0.96 38.74
CA GLU A 33 3.78 0.44 38.48
C GLU A 33 3.84 -0.59 37.35
N LEU A 34 3.17 -1.71 37.56
CA LEU A 34 2.95 -2.70 36.51
C LEU A 34 1.92 -2.15 35.53
N GLY A 35 2.33 -1.99 34.28
CA GLY A 35 1.47 -1.61 33.17
C GLY A 35 1.29 -2.76 32.18
N ALA A 36 0.49 -2.50 31.15
CA ALA A 36 0.36 -3.38 30.00
C ALA A 36 0.76 -2.61 28.73
N LEU A 37 1.56 -3.25 27.88
CA LEU A 37 1.75 -2.82 26.50
C LEU A 37 0.62 -3.45 25.67
N VAL A 38 -0.32 -2.62 25.24
CA VAL A 38 -1.47 -3.07 24.43
C VAL A 38 -1.55 -2.24 23.17
N PHE A 39 -1.69 -2.92 22.03
CA PHE A 39 -2.14 -2.34 20.78
C PHE A 39 -3.00 -3.36 20.06
N GLY A 40 -3.88 -2.89 19.18
CA GLY A 40 -4.64 -3.80 18.35
C GLY A 40 -5.58 -3.05 17.42
N GLY A 41 -6.01 -3.76 16.39
CA GLY A 41 -6.97 -3.32 15.42
C GLY A 41 -7.83 -4.52 15.00
N LEU A 42 -9.14 -4.32 14.94
CA LEU A 42 -10.06 -5.29 14.38
C LEU A 42 -10.74 -4.65 13.19
N ASP A 43 -10.36 -5.02 11.98
CA ASP A 43 -10.98 -4.59 10.73
C ASP A 43 -11.87 -5.66 10.13
N PHE A 44 -13.04 -5.27 9.70
CA PHE A 44 -13.94 -6.12 8.95
C PHE A 44 -14.80 -5.24 8.04
N GLY A 45 -15.01 -5.72 6.83
CA GLY A 45 -15.73 -4.97 5.83
C GLY A 45 -15.93 -5.80 4.57
N HIS A 46 -16.77 -5.26 3.70
CA HIS A 46 -16.86 -5.74 2.34
C HIS A 46 -16.99 -4.55 1.40
N THR A 47 -16.48 -4.71 0.21
CA THR A 47 -16.68 -3.82 -0.92
C THR A 47 -17.49 -4.57 -1.97
N THR A 48 -18.31 -3.84 -2.71
CA THR A 48 -19.09 -4.40 -3.82
C THR A 48 -18.97 -3.45 -4.99
N VAL A 49 -18.48 -3.98 -6.10
CA VAL A 49 -18.31 -3.24 -7.34
C VAL A 49 -19.29 -3.81 -8.35
N ASN A 50 -20.17 -2.96 -8.85
CA ASN A 50 -20.98 -3.24 -10.03
C ASN A 50 -20.06 -3.34 -11.25
N LEU A 51 -20.18 -4.44 -12.00
CA LEU A 51 -19.35 -4.68 -13.18
C LEU A 51 -19.97 -4.11 -14.47
N THR A 52 -21.22 -3.62 -14.42
CA THR A 52 -21.93 -3.07 -15.57
C THR A 52 -21.21 -1.85 -16.13
N PRO A 53 -20.68 -1.90 -17.37
CA PRO A 53 -19.95 -0.79 -17.96
C PRO A 53 -20.87 0.41 -18.21
N LEU A 54 -20.31 1.61 -18.11
CA LEU A 54 -21.00 2.82 -18.57
C LEU A 54 -21.18 2.77 -20.09
N LYS A 55 -22.41 2.96 -20.55
CA LYS A 55 -22.73 3.20 -21.96
C LYS A 55 -22.57 4.71 -22.20
N TYR A 56 -21.51 5.12 -22.90
CA TYR A 56 -21.18 6.51 -23.21
C TYR A 56 -20.75 6.63 -24.67
N ASP A 57 -21.28 7.65 -25.35
CA ASP A 57 -20.92 8.00 -26.72
C ASP A 57 -20.32 9.42 -26.75
N PRO A 58 -19.00 9.55 -26.99
CA PRO A 58 -18.33 10.85 -27.02
C PRO A 58 -18.74 11.74 -28.19
N GLU A 59 -19.43 11.22 -29.22
CA GLU A 59 -19.93 12.04 -30.34
C GLU A 59 -21.21 12.80 -29.97
N ILE A 60 -21.93 12.34 -28.94
CA ILE A 60 -23.24 12.84 -28.54
C ILE A 60 -23.18 13.65 -27.24
N GLU A 61 -22.31 13.26 -26.31
CA GLU A 61 -22.19 13.88 -24.98
C GLU A 61 -20.79 14.46 -24.75
N ASP A 62 -20.71 15.70 -24.26
CA ASP A 62 -19.43 16.36 -23.93
C ASP A 62 -18.71 15.73 -22.72
N SER A 63 -19.43 14.98 -21.89
CA SER A 63 -18.88 14.33 -20.70
C SER A 63 -19.67 13.10 -20.28
N PRO A 64 -19.01 12.02 -19.84
CA PRO A 64 -19.67 10.78 -19.44
C PRO A 64 -20.56 11.01 -18.21
N THR A 65 -21.79 10.52 -18.27
CA THR A 65 -22.75 10.59 -17.14
C THR A 65 -22.95 9.22 -16.52
N LEU A 66 -22.50 9.05 -15.26
CA LEU A 66 -22.67 7.77 -14.55
C LEU A 66 -24.15 7.46 -14.33
N THR A 67 -24.56 6.21 -14.56
CA THR A 67 -25.93 5.76 -14.29
C THR A 67 -26.03 5.10 -12.92
N LEU A 68 -27.24 5.12 -12.34
CA LEU A 68 -27.52 4.50 -11.05
C LEU A 68 -28.29 3.19 -11.22
N ASP A 69 -27.93 2.22 -10.38
CA ASP A 69 -28.68 0.98 -10.16
C ASP A 69 -28.92 0.11 -11.41
N GLN A 70 -28.00 0.13 -12.38
CA GLN A 70 -27.98 -0.79 -13.52
C GLN A 70 -27.00 -1.94 -13.28
N TYR A 71 -27.46 -3.19 -13.39
CA TYR A 71 -26.74 -4.39 -12.92
C TYR A 71 -26.75 -5.52 -13.96
N GLU A 72 -26.37 -5.21 -15.19
CA GLU A 72 -26.40 -6.16 -16.31
C GLU A 72 -25.28 -7.21 -16.20
N GLU A 73 -24.10 -6.85 -15.65
CA GLU A 73 -22.88 -7.71 -15.63
C GLU A 73 -22.54 -8.27 -14.24
N GLY A 74 -23.47 -8.18 -13.28
CA GLY A 74 -23.25 -8.64 -11.91
C GLY A 74 -22.26 -7.80 -11.11
N PHE A 75 -21.60 -8.44 -10.14
CA PHE A 75 -20.78 -7.78 -9.13
C PHE A 75 -19.50 -8.53 -8.79
N ARG A 76 -18.46 -7.77 -8.50
CA ARG A 76 -17.29 -8.25 -7.75
C ARG A 76 -17.44 -7.86 -6.28
N VAL A 77 -17.42 -8.86 -5.40
CA VAL A 77 -17.54 -8.69 -3.95
C VAL A 77 -16.23 -9.08 -3.30
N THR A 78 -15.58 -8.13 -2.63
CA THR A 78 -14.41 -8.40 -1.80
C THR A 78 -14.82 -8.26 -0.34
N HIS A 79 -14.53 -9.25 0.50
CA HIS A 79 -14.81 -9.16 1.93
C HIS A 79 -13.67 -9.72 2.74
N GLY A 80 -13.43 -9.13 3.90
CA GLY A 80 -12.30 -9.53 4.71
C GLY A 80 -12.43 -9.22 6.18
N LEU A 81 -11.52 -9.83 6.93
CA LEU A 81 -11.33 -9.67 8.36
C LEU A 81 -9.83 -9.56 8.62
N ALA A 82 -9.41 -8.44 9.18
CA ALA A 82 -8.07 -8.25 9.71
C ALA A 82 -8.13 -8.09 11.24
N VAL A 83 -7.31 -8.84 11.95
CA VAL A 83 -7.14 -8.77 13.40
C VAL A 83 -5.67 -8.60 13.68
N ASP A 84 -5.29 -7.51 14.33
CA ASP A 84 -3.97 -7.26 14.88
C ASP A 84 -4.11 -7.09 16.40
N LEU A 85 -3.31 -7.82 17.16
CA LEU A 85 -3.31 -7.78 18.61
C LEU A 85 -1.88 -7.90 19.14
N GLY A 86 -1.46 -6.89 19.90
CA GLY A 86 -0.25 -6.89 20.70
C GLY A 86 -0.61 -6.76 22.18
N VAL A 87 -0.25 -7.75 23.00
CA VAL A 87 -0.47 -7.69 24.46
C VAL A 87 0.75 -8.22 25.20
N GLY A 88 1.17 -7.50 26.24
CA GLY A 88 2.08 -8.05 27.23
C GLY A 88 2.41 -7.09 28.38
N PRO A 89 3.24 -7.53 29.33
CA PRO A 89 3.54 -6.77 30.54
C PRO A 89 4.50 -5.60 30.26
N GLY A 90 4.39 -4.56 31.07
CA GLY A 90 5.36 -3.49 31.16
C GLY A 90 5.53 -2.97 32.57
N VAL A 91 6.60 -2.22 32.80
CA VAL A 91 6.89 -1.54 34.07
C VAL A 91 7.07 -0.06 33.78
N SER A 92 6.30 0.77 34.47
CA SER A 92 6.45 2.22 34.48
C SER A 92 7.22 2.64 35.72
N PHE A 93 8.18 3.54 35.56
CA PHE A 93 8.90 4.22 36.61
C PHE A 93 8.53 5.70 36.53
N TYR A 94 8.00 6.30 37.60
CA TYR A 94 7.57 7.70 37.58
C TYR A 94 7.71 8.35 38.95
N PHE A 95 7.61 9.68 38.99
CA PHE A 95 7.69 10.45 40.23
C PHE A 95 6.29 10.83 40.72
N ALA A 96 5.77 10.11 41.73
CA ALA A 96 4.39 10.27 42.19
C ALA A 96 4.09 11.64 42.81
N ASP A 97 5.09 12.25 43.45
CA ASP A 97 4.96 13.54 44.15
C ASP A 97 5.43 14.73 43.29
N ALA A 98 5.74 14.49 42.01
CA ALA A 98 6.17 15.53 41.11
C ALA A 98 4.99 16.39 40.63
N SER A 99 5.18 17.71 40.55
CA SER A 99 4.22 18.65 39.98
C SER A 99 4.74 19.25 38.68
N GLY A 100 3.84 19.85 37.88
CA GLY A 100 4.19 20.43 36.58
C GLY A 100 4.66 19.39 35.57
N LEU A 101 5.68 19.72 34.77
CA LEU A 101 6.24 18.83 33.74
C LEU A 101 6.86 17.55 34.32
N ALA A 102 7.34 17.60 35.56
CA ALA A 102 7.98 16.46 36.21
C ALA A 102 7.00 15.32 36.53
N ALA A 103 5.69 15.60 36.66
CA ALA A 103 4.65 14.59 36.80
C ALA A 103 4.50 13.68 35.56
N TYR A 104 4.98 14.15 34.41
CA TYR A 104 4.96 13.42 33.15
C TYR A 104 6.32 12.79 32.81
N LEU A 105 7.35 13.01 33.63
CA LEU A 105 8.64 12.37 33.46
C LEU A 105 8.58 10.97 34.07
N GLY A 106 8.85 9.99 33.22
CA GLY A 106 8.93 8.59 33.62
C GLY A 106 9.69 7.76 32.60
N LEU A 107 9.83 6.48 32.90
CA LEU A 107 10.35 5.47 31.98
C LEU A 107 9.34 4.33 31.93
N PHE A 108 8.89 3.95 30.75
CA PHE A 108 8.10 2.75 30.53
C PHE A 108 8.92 1.75 29.73
N VAL A 109 9.04 0.51 30.22
CA VAL A 109 9.63 -0.62 29.48
C VAL A 109 8.62 -1.74 29.41
N GLY A 110 8.37 -2.28 28.21
CA GLY A 110 7.39 -3.35 28.03
C GLY A 110 7.72 -4.30 26.90
N VAL A 111 7.19 -5.52 27.01
CA VAL A 111 7.24 -6.56 25.98
C VAL A 111 5.82 -7.00 25.68
N ALA A 112 5.48 -7.15 24.40
CA ALA A 112 4.19 -7.67 23.95
C ALA A 112 4.39 -8.79 22.93
N VAL A 113 3.57 -9.83 23.03
CA VAL A 113 3.41 -10.79 21.93
C VAL A 113 2.49 -10.15 20.92
N VAL A 114 2.87 -10.18 19.64
CA VAL A 114 2.05 -9.69 18.54
C VAL A 114 1.48 -10.86 17.75
N ALA A 115 0.22 -10.75 17.37
CA ALA A 115 -0.47 -11.70 16.53
C ALA A 115 -1.33 -10.94 15.52
N GLU A 116 -1.13 -11.24 14.25
CA GLU A 116 -1.88 -10.65 13.14
C GLU A 116 -2.51 -11.77 12.32
N LYS A 117 -3.78 -11.61 11.96
CA LYS A 117 -4.49 -12.45 11.02
C LYS A 117 -5.22 -11.56 10.03
N ASN A 118 -5.01 -11.78 8.75
CA ASN A 118 -5.78 -11.13 7.70
C ASN A 118 -6.37 -12.20 6.79
N VAL A 119 -7.62 -12.03 6.38
CA VAL A 119 -8.25 -12.86 5.35
C VAL A 119 -9.09 -11.96 4.47
N GLU A 120 -8.97 -12.13 3.16
CA GLU A 120 -9.70 -11.41 2.15
C GLU A 120 -10.15 -12.39 1.07
N PHE A 121 -11.44 -12.43 0.79
CA PHE A 121 -12.04 -13.22 -0.27
C PHE A 121 -12.52 -12.28 -1.38
N THR A 122 -12.26 -12.62 -2.63
CA THR A 122 -12.87 -11.96 -3.79
C THR A 122 -13.75 -12.96 -4.53
N SER A 123 -14.99 -12.57 -4.79
CA SER A 123 -16.04 -13.40 -5.39
C SER A 123 -16.73 -12.67 -6.53
N LEU A 124 -17.14 -13.41 -7.55
CA LEU A 124 -17.96 -12.89 -8.66
C LEU A 124 -19.38 -13.41 -8.48
N VAL A 125 -20.36 -12.52 -8.43
CA VAL A 125 -21.77 -12.85 -8.22
C VAL A 125 -22.63 -12.20 -9.28
N GLU A 126 -23.70 -12.87 -9.72
CA GLU A 126 -24.52 -12.38 -10.84
C GLU A 126 -25.56 -11.35 -10.38
N ASN A 127 -26.04 -11.47 -9.16
CA ASN A 127 -27.15 -10.68 -8.66
C ASN A 127 -26.93 -10.24 -7.20
N LYS A 128 -27.77 -9.31 -6.75
CA LYS A 128 -27.65 -8.73 -5.41
C LYS A 128 -27.93 -9.69 -4.27
N ASP A 129 -28.72 -10.74 -4.51
CA ASP A 129 -29.13 -11.67 -3.46
C ASP A 129 -27.96 -12.59 -3.05
N GLU A 130 -27.09 -12.92 -4.01
CA GLU A 130 -25.85 -13.68 -3.79
C GLU A 130 -24.80 -12.94 -2.95
N ILE A 131 -24.79 -11.59 -2.97
CA ILE A 131 -23.83 -10.78 -2.19
C ILE A 131 -23.87 -11.14 -0.69
N LYS A 132 -25.07 -11.36 -0.14
CA LYS A 132 -25.22 -11.72 1.29
C LYS A 132 -24.72 -13.14 1.59
N ALA A 133 -24.82 -14.06 0.64
CA ALA A 133 -24.37 -15.43 0.81
C ALA A 133 -22.84 -15.48 0.86
N VAL A 134 -22.17 -14.80 -0.08
CA VAL A 134 -20.70 -14.79 -0.16
C VAL A 134 -20.06 -14.04 1.00
N THR A 135 -20.68 -12.98 1.51
CA THR A 135 -20.14 -12.17 2.63
C THR A 135 -20.28 -12.82 4.02
N LYS A 136 -21.16 -13.81 4.19
CA LYS A 136 -21.43 -14.44 5.50
C LYS A 136 -20.83 -15.82 5.69
N HIS A 137 -20.65 -16.59 4.61
CA HIS A 137 -20.42 -18.02 4.70
C HIS A 137 -19.12 -18.51 4.09
N LYS A 138 -18.33 -17.65 3.42
CA LYS A 138 -17.03 -18.06 2.88
C LYS A 138 -16.03 -18.31 4.00
N LYS A 139 -15.26 -19.37 3.80
CA LYS A 139 -14.19 -19.85 4.69
C LYS A 139 -12.98 -20.17 3.83
N ILE A 140 -11.81 -20.16 4.46
CA ILE A 140 -10.58 -20.61 3.82
C ILE A 140 -10.80 -22.08 3.42
N PRO A 141 -10.57 -22.45 2.15
CA PRO A 141 -10.86 -23.79 1.68
C PRO A 141 -9.70 -24.72 2.07
N TRP A 142 -9.73 -25.24 3.30
CA TRP A 142 -8.70 -26.18 3.76
C TRP A 142 -8.81 -27.55 3.09
N LYS A 143 -9.97 -27.82 2.48
CA LYS A 143 -10.25 -29.04 1.72
C LYS A 143 -10.58 -28.72 0.27
N ALA A 144 -10.17 -29.59 -0.64
CA ALA A 144 -10.46 -29.41 -2.07
C ALA A 144 -11.97 -29.38 -2.37
N SER A 145 -12.77 -30.14 -1.61
CA SER A 145 -14.23 -30.11 -1.70
C SER A 145 -14.86 -28.74 -1.42
N GLU A 146 -14.18 -27.88 -0.64
CA GLU A 146 -14.65 -26.51 -0.34
C GLU A 146 -14.39 -25.56 -1.51
N ILE A 147 -13.41 -25.86 -2.37
CA ILE A 147 -13.16 -25.14 -3.63
C ILE A 147 -14.16 -25.54 -4.72
N ALA A 148 -14.69 -26.75 -4.70
CA ALA A 148 -15.58 -27.22 -5.77
C ALA A 148 -16.82 -26.31 -5.97
N GLY A 149 -17.25 -25.60 -4.92
CA GLY A 149 -18.34 -24.62 -5.00
C GLY A 149 -17.92 -23.20 -5.41
N TRP A 150 -16.64 -22.96 -5.67
CA TRP A 150 -16.13 -21.66 -6.11
C TRP A 150 -16.26 -21.50 -7.61
N ARG A 151 -16.51 -20.27 -8.05
CA ARG A 151 -16.44 -19.91 -9.47
C ARG A 151 -14.98 -19.71 -9.88
N GLU A 152 -14.71 -19.86 -11.17
CA GLU A 152 -13.40 -19.53 -11.74
C GLU A 152 -13.07 -18.05 -11.51
N GLY A 153 -11.81 -17.77 -11.20
CA GLY A 153 -11.33 -16.43 -10.82
C GLY A 153 -11.68 -15.99 -9.40
N GLU A 154 -12.39 -16.80 -8.61
CA GLU A 154 -12.56 -16.52 -7.18
C GLU A 154 -11.27 -16.78 -6.41
N THR A 155 -10.99 -15.90 -5.45
CA THR A 155 -9.72 -15.90 -4.72
C THR A 155 -9.92 -15.80 -3.22
N VAL A 156 -8.95 -16.33 -2.48
CA VAL A 156 -8.70 -15.94 -1.09
C VAL A 156 -7.23 -15.61 -0.90
N PHE A 157 -6.98 -14.50 -0.24
CA PHE A 157 -5.71 -14.18 0.36
C PHE A 157 -5.86 -14.29 1.87
N TYR A 158 -4.96 -15.01 2.54
CA TYR A 158 -4.90 -14.96 3.99
C TYR A 158 -3.46 -14.92 4.49
N GLN A 159 -3.29 -14.27 5.63
CA GLN A 159 -2.02 -14.05 6.28
C GLN A 159 -2.14 -14.33 7.76
N THR A 160 -1.13 -14.97 8.32
CA THR A 160 -0.99 -15.16 9.77
C THR A 160 0.42 -14.80 10.19
N ASN A 161 0.58 -13.75 11.00
CA ASN A 161 1.86 -13.35 11.57
C ASN A 161 1.84 -13.49 13.09
N GLY A 162 3.01 -13.80 13.64
CA GLY A 162 3.28 -13.78 15.07
C GLY A 162 4.64 -13.16 15.35
N GLY A 163 4.82 -12.57 16.53
CA GLY A 163 6.06 -11.91 16.86
C GLY A 163 6.14 -11.36 18.27
N ILE A 164 7.17 -10.53 18.49
CA ILE A 164 7.42 -9.84 19.76
C ILE A 164 7.65 -8.37 19.47
N ALA A 165 7.04 -7.51 20.28
CA ALA A 165 7.29 -6.08 20.33
C ALA A 165 8.00 -5.73 21.65
N LEU A 166 9.08 -4.96 21.56
CA LEU A 166 9.85 -4.45 22.69
C LEU A 166 9.77 -2.92 22.67
N SER A 167 9.35 -2.30 23.77
CA SER A 167 9.18 -0.85 23.85
C SER A 167 9.91 -0.27 25.05
N ALA A 168 10.59 0.84 24.85
CA ALA A 168 11.15 1.68 25.90
C ALA A 168 10.73 3.13 25.63
N ARG A 169 10.03 3.79 26.56
CA ARG A 169 9.46 5.13 26.36
C ARG A 169 9.78 6.03 27.54
N LEU A 170 10.19 7.25 27.26
CA LEU A 170 10.24 8.33 28.24
C LEU A 170 8.85 8.93 28.38
N GLY A 171 8.35 8.96 29.60
CA GLY A 171 6.96 9.30 29.92
C GLY A 171 6.32 8.19 30.75
N ASN A 172 5.04 8.35 31.02
CA ASN A 172 4.22 7.30 31.62
C ASN A 172 3.62 6.41 30.52
N TRP A 173 2.90 5.37 30.92
CA TRP A 173 2.35 4.40 29.96
C TRP A 173 1.28 4.99 29.02
N TYR A 174 0.65 6.12 29.36
CA TYR A 174 -0.39 6.76 28.54
C TYR A 174 0.11 7.93 27.66
N LEU A 175 1.27 8.50 27.98
CA LEU A 175 1.95 9.54 27.22
C LEU A 175 3.45 9.26 27.27
N GLY A 176 4.05 9.01 26.11
CA GLY A 176 5.50 8.83 26.05
C GLY A 176 6.10 8.98 24.67
N VAL A 177 7.41 9.15 24.67
CA VAL A 177 8.26 9.18 23.47
C VAL A 177 9.34 8.13 23.62
N GLY A 178 9.49 7.25 22.63
CA GLY A 178 10.61 6.34 22.62
C GLY A 178 10.55 5.25 21.56
N PRO A 179 11.63 4.45 21.48
CA PRO A 179 11.72 3.38 20.52
C PRO A 179 10.78 2.21 20.83
N THR A 180 10.27 1.61 19.76
CA THR A 180 9.62 0.30 19.77
C THR A 180 10.23 -0.54 18.65
N VAL A 181 10.71 -1.74 18.97
CA VAL A 181 11.20 -2.73 18.01
C VAL A 181 10.16 -3.82 17.88
N VAL A 182 9.77 -4.16 16.66
CA VAL A 182 8.87 -5.28 16.35
C VAL A 182 9.63 -6.30 15.52
N LEU A 183 9.62 -7.55 15.97
CA LEU A 183 10.16 -8.70 15.26
C LEU A 183 8.99 -9.65 15.00
N ALA A 184 8.57 -9.77 13.75
CA ALA A 184 7.44 -10.59 13.36
C ALA A 184 7.82 -11.56 12.24
N GLY A 185 7.09 -12.65 12.14
CA GLY A 185 7.18 -13.58 11.03
C GLY A 185 5.87 -14.31 10.83
N GLY A 186 5.62 -14.75 9.62
CA GLY A 186 4.34 -15.35 9.29
C GLY A 186 4.29 -15.99 7.92
N TRP A 187 3.10 -16.44 7.59
CA TRP A 187 2.76 -17.05 6.31
C TRP A 187 1.71 -16.21 5.61
N GLN A 188 1.90 -16.01 4.32
CA GLN A 188 0.95 -15.42 3.39
C GLN A 188 0.58 -16.49 2.37
N THR A 189 -0.72 -16.71 2.18
CA THR A 189 -1.23 -17.70 1.25
C THR A 189 -2.24 -17.04 0.32
N TYR A 190 -2.07 -17.26 -0.98
CA TYR A 190 -3.01 -16.87 -2.01
C TYR A 190 -3.52 -18.12 -2.71
N ILE A 191 -4.83 -18.23 -2.88
CA ILE A 191 -5.50 -19.34 -3.55
C ILE A 191 -6.43 -18.74 -4.60
N GLU A 192 -6.40 -19.29 -5.81
CA GLU A 192 -7.26 -18.90 -6.92
C GLU A 192 -7.83 -20.13 -7.62
N LYS A 193 -9.15 -20.14 -7.82
CA LYS A 193 -9.81 -21.17 -8.60
C LYS A 193 -9.56 -20.91 -10.08
N MET A 194 -8.90 -21.86 -10.74
CA MET A 194 -8.66 -21.84 -12.19
C MET A 194 -9.65 -22.75 -12.92
N GLU A 195 -9.61 -22.69 -14.25
CA GLU A 195 -10.37 -23.55 -15.17
C GLU A 195 -10.01 -25.04 -15.01
N ASP A 196 -10.87 -25.91 -15.55
CA ASP A 196 -10.66 -27.36 -15.64
C ASP A 196 -10.38 -28.06 -14.30
N GLY A 197 -11.01 -27.59 -13.22
CA GLY A 197 -10.80 -28.21 -11.91
C GLY A 197 -9.48 -27.80 -11.22
N LYS A 198 -8.65 -26.96 -11.85
CA LYS A 198 -7.34 -26.58 -11.32
C LYS A 198 -7.43 -25.47 -10.27
N VAL A 199 -6.41 -25.38 -9.44
CA VAL A 199 -6.27 -24.37 -8.39
C VAL A 199 -4.84 -23.88 -8.34
N PHE A 200 -4.65 -22.58 -8.39
CA PHE A 200 -3.36 -21.96 -8.13
C PHE A 200 -3.23 -21.66 -6.63
N VAL A 201 -2.11 -22.07 -6.04
CA VAL A 201 -1.78 -21.73 -4.65
C VAL A 201 -0.36 -21.19 -4.57
N GLN A 202 -0.22 -20.03 -3.94
CA GLN A 202 1.07 -19.43 -3.59
C GLN A 202 1.20 -19.36 -2.07
N LEU A 203 2.33 -19.84 -1.56
CA LEU A 203 2.66 -19.80 -0.13
C LEU A 203 3.99 -19.06 0.06
N MET A 204 3.96 -17.97 0.83
CA MET A 204 5.13 -17.18 1.17
C MET A 204 5.35 -17.13 2.68
N LYS A 205 6.57 -17.38 3.13
CA LYS A 205 7.02 -17.12 4.49
C LYS A 205 7.64 -15.74 4.56
N ALA A 206 7.04 -14.83 5.32
CA ALA A 206 7.52 -13.46 5.52
C ALA A 206 8.19 -13.31 6.90
N GLN A 207 9.26 -12.53 6.96
CA GLN A 207 9.93 -12.10 8.18
C GLN A 207 10.04 -10.58 8.16
N GLU A 208 9.58 -9.93 9.22
CA GLU A 208 9.56 -8.48 9.35
C GLU A 208 10.36 -8.03 10.57
N LYS A 209 11.20 -7.02 10.38
CA LYS A 209 11.88 -6.30 11.45
C LYS A 209 11.55 -4.83 11.31
N GLU A 210 10.95 -4.25 12.35
CA GLU A 210 10.61 -2.84 12.37
C GLU A 210 11.20 -2.15 13.59
N LEU A 211 11.83 -0.99 13.35
CA LEU A 211 12.21 -0.05 14.39
C LEU A 211 11.33 1.19 14.25
N ARG A 212 10.50 1.47 15.26
CA ARG A 212 9.65 2.65 15.36
C ARG A 212 10.22 3.61 16.40
N LEU A 213 10.20 4.91 16.13
CA LEU A 213 10.29 5.94 17.14
C LEU A 213 8.90 6.56 17.27
N VAL A 214 8.24 6.29 18.40
CA VAL A 214 6.85 6.69 18.66
C VAL A 214 6.85 7.88 19.61
N ALA A 215 5.99 8.85 19.36
CA ALA A 215 5.72 9.99 20.22
C ALA A 215 4.22 10.22 20.32
N GLY A 216 3.67 10.16 21.52
CA GLY A 216 2.28 10.52 21.75
C GLY A 216 1.60 9.69 22.83
N THR A 217 0.28 9.60 22.70
CA THR A 217 -0.64 8.94 23.61
C THR A 217 -1.35 7.77 22.92
N LEU A 218 -2.15 7.03 23.68
CA LEU A 218 -3.04 6.00 23.12
C LEU A 218 -4.04 6.52 22.07
N VAL A 219 -4.41 7.81 22.14
CA VAL A 219 -5.43 8.41 21.26
C VAL A 219 -4.84 9.26 20.14
N ALA A 220 -3.56 9.60 20.23
CA ALA A 220 -2.89 10.45 19.26
C ALA A 220 -1.39 10.15 19.29
N GLU A 221 -0.88 9.57 18.22
CA GLU A 221 0.53 9.20 18.09
C GLU A 221 1.09 9.68 16.76
N ALA A 222 2.33 10.14 16.78
CA ALA A 222 3.17 10.29 15.61
C ALA A 222 4.30 9.26 15.73
N TYR A 223 4.63 8.59 14.64
CA TYR A 223 5.83 7.78 14.60
C TYR A 223 6.55 7.86 13.28
N THR A 224 7.85 7.61 13.34
CA THR A 224 8.67 7.27 12.18
C THR A 224 9.16 5.85 12.34
N SER A 225 9.19 5.07 11.28
CA SER A 225 9.70 3.71 11.33
C SER A 225 10.52 3.31 10.12
N VAL A 226 11.39 2.33 10.33
CA VAL A 226 12.12 1.62 9.30
C VAL A 226 11.70 0.16 9.38
N VAL A 227 11.07 -0.32 8.31
CA VAL A 227 10.61 -1.71 8.18
C VAL A 227 11.51 -2.42 7.18
N ASN A 228 12.03 -3.58 7.54
CA ASN A 228 12.69 -4.49 6.62
C ASN A 228 11.93 -5.80 6.62
N GLU A 229 11.47 -6.21 5.45
CA GLU A 229 10.73 -7.44 5.23
C GLU A 229 11.50 -8.31 4.25
N LEU A 230 11.61 -9.61 4.57
CA LEU A 230 12.11 -10.63 3.69
C LEU A 230 11.04 -11.70 3.57
N ALA A 231 10.56 -11.96 2.36
CA ALA A 231 9.63 -13.03 2.10
C ALA A 231 10.18 -14.01 1.05
N LYS A 232 9.99 -15.30 1.31
CA LYS A 232 10.36 -16.38 0.39
C LYS A 232 9.15 -17.26 0.19
N GLY A 233 8.86 -17.64 -1.05
CA GLY A 233 7.70 -18.46 -1.34
C GLY A 233 7.86 -19.31 -2.57
N VAL A 234 6.86 -20.18 -2.71
CA VAL A 234 6.70 -21.10 -3.83
C VAL A 234 5.23 -21.09 -4.24
N SER A 235 4.97 -21.39 -5.50
CA SER A 235 3.62 -21.52 -6.01
C SER A 235 3.45 -22.76 -6.90
N PHE A 236 2.25 -23.34 -6.84
CA PHE A 236 1.89 -24.55 -7.54
C PHE A 236 0.49 -24.40 -8.14
N ALA A 237 0.28 -25.06 -9.27
CA ALA A 237 -1.04 -25.34 -9.83
C ALA A 237 -1.39 -26.80 -9.54
N PHE A 238 -2.49 -27.05 -8.85
CA PHE A 238 -3.00 -28.38 -8.51
C PHE A 238 -4.21 -28.69 -9.39
N ASP A 239 -4.22 -29.86 -10.01
CA ASP A 239 -5.39 -30.44 -10.67
C ASP A 239 -6.19 -31.24 -9.64
N LEU A 240 -7.33 -30.70 -9.19
CA LEU A 240 -8.13 -31.36 -8.15
C LEU A 240 -8.95 -32.55 -8.67
N THR A 241 -8.85 -32.88 -9.97
CA THR A 241 -9.45 -34.10 -10.53
C THR A 241 -8.60 -35.34 -10.25
N ASP A 242 -7.31 -35.15 -9.94
CA ASP A 242 -6.38 -36.19 -9.49
C ASP A 242 -6.42 -36.30 -7.95
N GLU A 243 -6.69 -37.51 -7.45
CA GLU A 243 -6.80 -37.80 -6.01
C GLU A 243 -5.49 -37.55 -5.26
N GLU A 244 -4.33 -37.82 -5.87
CA GLU A 244 -3.02 -37.56 -5.26
C GLU A 244 -2.75 -36.06 -5.19
N ALA A 245 -3.04 -35.32 -6.26
CA ALA A 245 -2.88 -33.86 -6.31
C ALA A 245 -3.83 -33.14 -5.36
N LEU A 246 -5.05 -33.67 -5.18
CA LEU A 246 -6.01 -33.21 -4.19
C LEU A 246 -5.43 -33.31 -2.78
N HIS A 247 -4.86 -34.47 -2.40
CA HIS A 247 -4.23 -34.64 -1.09
C HIS A 247 -3.01 -33.75 -0.92
N ALA A 248 -2.19 -33.60 -1.98
CA ALA A 248 -1.06 -32.70 -1.97
C ALA A 248 -1.49 -31.24 -1.73
N TYR A 249 -2.60 -30.80 -2.32
CA TYR A 249 -3.19 -29.48 -2.08
C TYR A 249 -3.59 -29.28 -0.61
N GLU A 250 -4.33 -30.22 -0.03
CA GLU A 250 -4.77 -30.11 1.38
C GLU A 250 -3.59 -30.09 2.36
N ASP A 251 -2.55 -30.87 2.08
CA ASP A 251 -1.33 -30.89 2.88
C ASP A 251 -0.47 -29.64 2.69
N PHE A 252 -0.42 -29.10 1.47
CA PHE A 252 0.25 -27.85 1.17
C PHE A 252 -0.33 -26.69 1.99
N LEU A 253 -1.66 -26.60 2.11
CA LEU A 253 -2.31 -25.59 2.94
C LEU A 253 -2.02 -25.74 4.43
N LYS A 254 -1.77 -26.97 4.92
CA LYS A 254 -1.32 -27.23 6.30
C LYS A 254 0.17 -26.89 6.50
N GLY A 255 0.88 -26.49 5.44
CA GLY A 255 2.30 -26.15 5.46
C GLY A 255 3.23 -27.31 5.12
N ASN A 256 2.70 -28.48 4.71
CA ASN A 256 3.50 -29.59 4.23
C ASN A 256 3.67 -29.49 2.71
N ILE A 257 4.80 -28.90 2.29
CA ILE A 257 5.09 -28.63 0.87
C ILE A 257 5.60 -29.88 0.13
N VAL A 258 6.13 -30.87 0.86
CA VAL A 258 6.87 -32.01 0.30
C VAL A 258 6.08 -32.81 -0.74
N PRO A 259 4.78 -33.17 -0.52
CA PRO A 259 4.03 -33.93 -1.52
C PRO A 259 3.89 -33.17 -2.85
N ALA A 260 3.60 -31.86 -2.78
CA ALA A 260 3.48 -31.01 -3.95
C ALA A 260 4.81 -30.90 -4.73
N GLU A 261 5.94 -30.76 -4.02
CA GLU A 261 7.27 -30.75 -4.65
C GLU A 261 7.63 -32.09 -5.29
N GLN A 262 7.32 -33.20 -4.63
CA GLN A 262 7.57 -34.55 -5.16
C GLN A 262 6.77 -34.80 -6.43
N MET A 263 5.46 -34.49 -6.43
CA MET A 263 4.62 -34.63 -7.61
C MET A 263 5.05 -33.70 -8.75
N ALA A 264 5.38 -32.44 -8.45
CA ALA A 264 5.84 -31.49 -9.47
C ALA A 264 7.20 -31.86 -10.09
N SER A 265 7.99 -32.71 -9.43
CA SER A 265 9.26 -33.21 -9.98
C SER A 265 9.08 -34.38 -10.96
N GLN A 266 7.90 -34.99 -11.01
CA GLN A 266 7.59 -36.12 -11.90
C GLN A 266 7.14 -35.59 -13.27
N VAL A 267 8.03 -35.70 -14.26
CA VAL A 267 7.80 -35.18 -15.62
C VAL A 267 6.64 -35.94 -16.30
N GLY A 268 5.57 -35.21 -16.67
CA GLY A 268 4.53 -35.68 -17.57
C GLY A 268 3.40 -36.53 -16.95
N THR A 269 3.39 -36.73 -15.63
CA THR A 269 2.39 -37.60 -14.96
C THR A 269 1.77 -37.03 -13.69
N GLY A 270 2.29 -35.93 -13.11
CA GLY A 270 1.75 -35.39 -11.87
C GLY A 270 0.61 -34.40 -12.11
N GLY A 271 -0.51 -34.55 -11.39
CA GLY A 271 -1.56 -33.52 -11.30
C GLY A 271 -1.11 -32.21 -10.59
N VAL A 272 0.19 -31.98 -10.39
CA VAL A 272 0.75 -30.80 -9.74
C VAL A 272 1.87 -30.21 -10.60
N VAL A 273 1.79 -28.91 -10.88
CA VAL A 273 2.80 -28.17 -11.64
C VAL A 273 3.39 -27.07 -10.76
N ARG A 274 4.72 -27.03 -10.64
CA ARG A 274 5.41 -25.88 -10.01
C ARG A 274 5.31 -24.68 -10.94
N VAL A 275 4.86 -23.55 -10.42
CA VAL A 275 4.70 -22.32 -11.22
C VAL A 275 5.91 -21.43 -10.99
N ASP A 276 6.15 -20.98 -9.75
CA ASP A 276 7.19 -19.99 -9.47
C ASP A 276 7.92 -20.20 -8.13
N ASN A 277 9.20 -19.82 -8.10
CA ASN A 277 9.92 -19.46 -6.88
C ASN A 277 9.92 -17.95 -6.70
N ILE A 278 9.67 -17.50 -5.48
CA ILE A 278 9.50 -16.08 -5.18
C ILE A 278 10.45 -15.69 -4.05
N LEU A 279 11.24 -14.65 -4.29
CA LEU A 279 12.02 -13.96 -3.28
C LEU A 279 11.62 -12.49 -3.30
N ARG A 280 11.18 -11.95 -2.16
CA ARG A 280 10.84 -10.55 -2.00
C ARG A 280 11.63 -9.96 -0.84
N SER A 281 12.26 -8.83 -1.06
CA SER A 281 12.92 -8.04 -0.03
C SER A 281 12.38 -6.61 -0.09
N LYS A 282 11.82 -6.11 1.00
CA LYS A 282 11.18 -4.79 1.04
C LYS A 282 11.72 -3.98 2.19
N ARG A 283 12.13 -2.75 1.91
CA ARG A 283 12.58 -1.77 2.90
C ARG A 283 11.71 -0.52 2.82
N ARG A 284 11.03 -0.19 3.92
CA ARG A 284 10.12 0.96 4.01
C ARG A 284 10.61 1.95 5.05
N HIS A 285 10.45 3.23 4.73
CA HIS A 285 10.55 4.34 5.66
C HIS A 285 9.16 4.96 5.79
N VAL A 286 8.55 4.81 6.96
CA VAL A 286 7.17 5.25 7.20
C VAL A 286 7.18 6.41 8.18
N LYS A 287 6.44 7.47 7.86
CA LYS A 287 6.07 8.54 8.80
C LYS A 287 4.56 8.53 8.91
N LYS A 288 4.06 8.28 10.11
CA LYS A 288 2.63 8.20 10.35
C LYS A 288 2.23 9.14 11.47
N PHE A 289 1.10 9.80 11.29
CA PHE A 289 0.35 10.44 12.35
C PHE A 289 -1.00 9.75 12.44
N ALA A 290 -1.39 9.34 13.64
CA ALA A 290 -2.64 8.65 13.91
C ALA A 290 -3.36 9.36 15.05
N VAL A 291 -4.67 9.54 14.90
CA VAL A 291 -5.54 10.04 15.97
C VAL A 291 -6.78 9.17 16.02
N GLY A 292 -7.08 8.62 17.19
CA GLY A 292 -8.25 7.82 17.44
C GLY A 292 -8.00 6.63 18.34
N ILE A 293 -9.00 5.77 18.45
CA ILE A 293 -8.99 4.51 19.17
C ILE A 293 -9.10 3.35 18.16
N PRO A 294 -8.83 2.09 18.52
CA PRO A 294 -8.79 0.96 17.57
C PRO A 294 -9.94 0.83 16.57
N PHE A 295 -11.14 1.31 16.93
CA PHE A 295 -12.36 1.22 16.10
C PHE A 295 -12.73 2.52 15.37
N ILE A 296 -12.14 3.64 15.77
CA ILE A 296 -12.39 4.97 15.19
C ILE A 296 -11.07 5.72 15.14
N TYR A 297 -10.45 5.81 13.97
CA TYR A 297 -9.18 6.51 13.82
C TYR A 297 -9.02 7.18 12.46
N PHE A 298 -8.16 8.18 12.45
CA PHE A 298 -7.68 8.85 11.25
C PHE A 298 -6.17 8.74 11.23
N THR A 299 -5.62 8.30 10.10
CA THR A 299 -4.19 8.19 9.90
C THR A 299 -3.76 8.95 8.65
N TRP A 300 -2.67 9.67 8.78
CA TRP A 300 -1.94 10.28 7.67
C TRP A 300 -0.57 9.63 7.63
N THR A 301 -0.29 8.97 6.52
CA THR A 301 0.94 8.23 6.29
C THR A 301 1.67 8.86 5.12
N LYS A 302 2.97 9.06 5.29
CA LYS A 302 3.92 9.26 4.20
C LYS A 302 4.88 8.10 4.26
N GLU A 303 5.01 7.38 3.18
CA GLU A 303 5.94 6.26 3.12
C GLU A 303 6.78 6.33 1.86
N ASN A 304 8.05 6.03 2.02
CA ASN A 304 8.93 5.80 0.90
C ASN A 304 9.43 4.37 1.04
N TYR A 305 9.32 3.57 -0.01
CA TYR A 305 9.83 2.22 0.05
C TYR A 305 10.61 1.82 -1.18
N ARG A 306 11.44 0.81 -0.96
CA ARG A 306 12.17 0.10 -1.99
C ARG A 306 11.82 -1.36 -1.84
N GLU A 307 11.63 -2.03 -2.95
CA GLU A 307 11.27 -3.43 -2.98
C GLU A 307 12.05 -4.09 -4.11
N TYR A 308 12.69 -5.20 -3.79
CA TYR A 308 13.29 -6.11 -4.73
C TYR A 308 12.42 -7.37 -4.74
N PHE A 309 12.05 -7.80 -5.93
CA PHE A 309 11.26 -8.97 -6.17
C PHE A 309 11.94 -9.80 -7.24
N ARG A 310 12.24 -11.06 -6.94
CA ARG A 310 12.76 -12.02 -7.90
C ARG A 310 11.79 -13.17 -8.01
N LYS A 311 11.41 -13.45 -9.26
CA LYS A 311 10.50 -14.51 -9.64
C LYS A 311 11.20 -15.41 -10.64
N GLU A 312 11.35 -16.67 -10.29
CA GLU A 312 11.89 -17.68 -11.20
C GLU A 312 10.73 -18.56 -11.62
N SER A 313 10.32 -18.46 -12.89
CA SER A 313 9.23 -19.28 -13.39
C SER A 313 9.76 -20.63 -13.85
N SER A 314 9.12 -21.68 -13.34
CA SER A 314 9.43 -23.07 -13.69
C SER A 314 8.83 -23.47 -15.05
N LEU A 315 7.89 -22.67 -15.59
CA LEU A 315 7.19 -22.95 -16.83
C LEU A 315 7.99 -22.57 -18.07
N ASP A 316 8.66 -21.42 -18.05
CA ASP A 316 9.41 -20.86 -19.19
C ASP A 316 10.92 -20.72 -18.94
N GLY A 317 11.39 -21.06 -17.73
CA GLY A 317 12.80 -20.94 -17.35
C GLY A 317 13.29 -19.49 -17.29
N VAL A 318 12.39 -18.51 -17.18
CA VAL A 318 12.73 -17.09 -17.07
C VAL A 318 12.85 -16.70 -15.60
N THR A 319 13.98 -16.06 -15.28
CA THR A 319 14.17 -15.35 -14.02
C THR A 319 13.92 -13.87 -14.26
N ARG A 320 12.85 -13.37 -13.65
CA ARG A 320 12.47 -11.96 -13.65
C ARG A 320 12.90 -11.32 -12.33
N GLU A 321 13.78 -10.34 -12.42
CA GLU A 321 14.10 -9.46 -11.29
C GLU A 321 13.40 -8.11 -11.47
N LEU A 322 12.78 -7.63 -10.40
CA LEU A 322 11.97 -6.44 -10.42
C LEU A 322 12.34 -5.57 -9.22
N TYR A 323 12.84 -4.38 -9.52
CA TYR A 323 13.25 -3.38 -8.56
C TYR A 323 12.20 -2.28 -8.57
N PHE A 324 11.62 -2.02 -7.41
CA PHE A 324 10.56 -1.02 -7.21
C PHE A 324 10.99 0.06 -6.24
N GLY A 325 10.60 1.29 -6.55
CA GLY A 325 10.75 2.46 -5.70
C GLY A 325 9.42 3.18 -5.63
N ALA A 326 9.03 3.66 -4.46
CA ALA A 326 7.79 4.40 -4.34
C ALA A 326 7.86 5.50 -3.29
N ASN A 327 7.15 6.59 -3.55
CA ASN A 327 6.87 7.67 -2.59
C ASN A 327 5.36 7.85 -2.51
N LEU A 328 4.76 7.45 -1.40
CA LEU A 328 3.32 7.38 -1.21
C LEU A 328 2.87 8.29 -0.08
N LYS A 329 1.69 8.89 -0.28
CA LYS A 329 0.93 9.63 0.71
C LYS A 329 -0.41 8.91 0.83
N GLN A 330 -0.74 8.50 2.05
CA GLN A 330 -1.99 7.81 2.32
C GLN A 330 -2.73 8.53 3.44
N THR A 331 -4.04 8.69 3.27
CA THR A 331 -4.95 9.09 4.33
C THR A 331 -6.01 8.01 4.49
N VAL A 332 -6.12 7.46 5.69
CA VAL A 332 -7.18 6.50 6.04
C VAL A 332 -8.01 7.11 7.14
N GLY A 333 -9.32 7.17 6.91
CA GLY A 333 -10.31 7.45 7.94
C GLY A 333 -11.12 6.19 8.18
N ARG A 334 -11.29 5.84 9.45
CA ARG A 334 -11.96 4.63 9.86
C ARG A 334 -12.90 4.92 11.02
N ALA A 335 -14.12 4.44 10.87
CA ALA A 335 -15.04 4.17 11.96
C ALA A 335 -15.63 2.78 11.68
N ILE A 336 -16.12 2.06 12.69
CA ILE A 336 -16.69 0.69 12.54
C ILE A 336 -17.53 0.57 11.25
N THR A 337 -17.10 -0.27 10.30
CA THR A 337 -17.69 -0.51 8.96
C THR A 337 -17.68 0.66 7.96
N VAL A 338 -17.09 1.80 8.31
CA VAL A 338 -16.97 2.98 7.48
C VAL A 338 -15.50 3.26 7.24
N HIS A 339 -14.98 2.75 6.12
CA HIS A 339 -13.63 3.05 5.66
C HIS A 339 -13.65 4.13 4.60
N ARG A 340 -12.62 4.96 4.66
CA ARG A 340 -12.29 5.91 3.61
C ARG A 340 -10.79 5.93 3.44
N THR A 341 -10.34 5.69 2.22
CA THR A 341 -8.93 5.70 1.88
C THR A 341 -8.67 6.68 0.76
N THR A 342 -7.53 7.36 0.82
CA THR A 342 -6.98 8.12 -0.29
C THR A 342 -5.50 7.83 -0.36
N ASN A 343 -5.03 7.34 -1.50
CA ASN A 343 -3.64 7.07 -1.78
C ASN A 343 -3.22 7.97 -2.94
N GLU A 344 -2.02 8.50 -2.86
CA GLU A 344 -1.40 9.27 -3.92
C GLU A 344 0.08 8.95 -3.89
N GLY A 345 0.67 8.65 -5.03
CA GLY A 345 2.10 8.48 -5.08
C GLY A 345 2.64 8.19 -6.45
N PHE A 346 3.97 8.14 -6.50
CA PHE A 346 4.71 7.78 -7.69
C PHE A 346 5.50 6.51 -7.42
N TYR A 347 5.44 5.59 -8.36
CA TYR A 347 6.11 4.31 -8.39
C TYR A 347 7.12 4.32 -9.53
N SER A 348 8.29 3.74 -9.33
CA SER A 348 9.28 3.44 -10.36
C SER A 348 9.53 1.94 -10.35
N ALA A 349 9.70 1.37 -11.53
CA ALA A 349 9.95 -0.04 -11.75
C ALA A 349 11.11 -0.22 -12.73
N LEU A 350 11.95 -1.22 -12.48
CA LEU A 350 13.02 -1.70 -13.35
C LEU A 350 12.95 -3.21 -13.34
N GLU A 351 12.69 -3.77 -14.50
CA GLU A 351 12.57 -5.19 -14.76
C GLU A 351 13.80 -5.66 -15.54
N VAL A 352 14.37 -6.78 -15.10
CA VAL A 352 15.47 -7.47 -15.76
C VAL A 352 15.05 -8.91 -15.93
N ASP A 353 14.76 -9.29 -17.17
CA ASP A 353 14.47 -10.68 -17.53
C ASP A 353 15.77 -11.35 -17.98
N SER A 354 16.05 -12.51 -17.40
CA SER A 354 17.19 -13.37 -17.74
C SER A 354 16.71 -14.81 -17.96
N ARG A 355 17.26 -15.49 -18.98
CA ARG A 355 16.97 -16.91 -19.26
C ARG A 355 18.08 -17.78 -18.71
N THR A 356 17.70 -18.85 -18.00
CA THR A 356 18.66 -19.82 -17.46
C THR A 356 19.26 -20.75 -18.52
N ASP A 357 18.65 -20.85 -19.70
CA ASP A 357 19.11 -21.73 -20.78
C ASP A 357 20.28 -21.12 -21.55
N GLN A 358 21.49 -21.58 -21.22
CA GLN A 358 22.78 -21.15 -21.81
C GLN A 358 22.86 -21.34 -23.34
N ALA A 359 21.96 -22.10 -23.96
CA ALA A 359 21.99 -22.39 -25.40
C ALA A 359 21.47 -21.24 -26.30
N LYS A 360 20.96 -20.15 -25.71
CA LYS A 360 20.50 -18.93 -26.41
C LYS A 360 21.06 -17.66 -25.76
N SER A 361 22.32 -17.67 -25.35
CA SER A 361 22.99 -16.56 -24.65
C SER A 361 23.14 -15.26 -25.48
N ASP A 362 22.68 -15.24 -26.72
CA ASP A 362 22.72 -14.06 -27.60
C ASP A 362 21.42 -13.22 -27.50
N GLU A 363 20.37 -13.70 -26.81
CA GLU A 363 19.24 -12.83 -26.44
C GLU A 363 19.65 -11.97 -25.24
N GLU A 364 20.05 -10.74 -25.56
CA GLU A 364 20.31 -9.63 -24.63
C GLU A 364 19.25 -9.59 -23.52
N ASN A 365 19.68 -9.50 -22.25
CA ASN A 365 18.75 -9.40 -21.11
C ASN A 365 17.68 -8.35 -21.42
N LYS A 366 16.40 -8.75 -21.40
CA LYS A 366 15.33 -7.79 -21.67
C LYS A 366 15.20 -6.89 -20.45
N LEU A 367 15.67 -5.67 -20.63
CA LEU A 367 15.57 -4.59 -19.66
C LEU A 367 14.32 -3.77 -19.94
N ASP A 368 13.53 -3.48 -18.92
CA ASP A 368 12.44 -2.52 -19.02
C ASP A 368 12.40 -1.64 -17.76
N TYR A 369 11.96 -0.40 -17.90
CA TYR A 369 11.73 0.47 -16.75
C TYR A 369 10.64 1.47 -17.05
N SER A 370 9.89 1.80 -16.01
CA SER A 370 8.77 2.73 -16.11
C SER A 370 8.54 3.47 -14.81
N GLY A 371 7.94 4.64 -14.93
CA GLY A 371 7.39 5.40 -13.83
C GLY A 371 5.87 5.33 -13.88
N LYS A 372 5.21 5.45 -12.73
CA LYS A 372 3.76 5.45 -12.64
C LYS A 372 3.29 6.37 -11.53
N TYR A 373 2.51 7.39 -11.88
CA TYR A 373 1.70 8.10 -10.91
C TYR A 373 0.41 7.32 -10.68
N ASN A 374 0.03 7.16 -9.42
CA ASN A 374 -1.25 6.59 -9.03
C ASN A 374 -1.91 7.52 -8.01
N TRP A 375 -3.18 7.79 -8.27
CA TRP A 375 -4.07 8.44 -7.33
C TRP A 375 -5.32 7.57 -7.15
N PHE A 376 -5.67 7.30 -5.90
CA PHE A 376 -6.77 6.42 -5.57
C PHE A 376 -7.59 7.00 -4.42
N TYR A 377 -8.90 6.87 -4.52
CA TYR A 377 -9.86 7.16 -3.48
C TYR A 377 -10.85 6.03 -3.38
N ALA A 378 -11.19 5.61 -2.16
CA ALA A 378 -12.30 4.70 -1.92
C ALA A 378 -13.07 5.09 -0.65
N ALA A 379 -14.36 4.80 -0.63
CA ALA A 379 -15.21 4.91 0.55
C ALA A 379 -16.30 3.84 0.54
N ASP A 380 -16.48 3.14 1.65
CA ASP A 380 -17.52 2.10 1.81
C ASP A 380 -18.93 2.69 1.81
N HIS A 381 -19.05 3.91 2.34
CA HIS A 381 -20.31 4.63 2.49
C HIS A 381 -20.22 5.97 1.76
N GLY A 382 -19.99 5.88 0.45
CA GLY A 382 -19.90 7.00 -0.48
C GLY A 382 -21.24 7.71 -0.73
N SER A 383 -21.12 8.93 -1.24
CA SER A 383 -22.20 9.81 -1.68
C SER A 383 -21.70 10.66 -2.85
N SER A 384 -22.61 11.20 -3.66
CA SER A 384 -22.22 12.02 -4.83
C SER A 384 -21.38 13.23 -4.42
N LYS A 385 -21.67 13.84 -3.26
CA LYS A 385 -20.87 14.94 -2.70
C LYS A 385 -19.43 14.52 -2.37
N GLN A 386 -19.23 13.31 -1.84
CA GLN A 386 -17.90 12.81 -1.51
C GLN A 386 -17.12 12.42 -2.76
N LEU A 387 -17.76 11.76 -3.73
CA LEU A 387 -17.14 11.42 -5.01
C LEU A 387 -16.75 12.68 -5.79
N ASN A 388 -17.64 13.68 -5.88
CA ASN A 388 -17.33 14.98 -6.48
C ASN A 388 -16.19 15.72 -5.75
N ARG A 389 -16.04 15.53 -4.43
CA ARG A 389 -14.88 16.06 -3.71
C ARG A 389 -13.61 15.30 -4.03
N ALA A 390 -13.68 14.00 -4.25
CA ALA A 390 -12.55 13.17 -4.69
C ALA A 390 -12.09 13.58 -6.09
N LEU A 391 -13.02 13.74 -7.04
CA LEU A 391 -12.76 14.26 -8.39
C LEU A 391 -12.06 15.62 -8.35
N ARG A 392 -12.59 16.58 -7.58
CA ARG A 392 -11.92 17.89 -7.41
C ARG A 392 -10.53 17.80 -6.79
N ARG A 393 -10.28 16.82 -5.91
CA ARG A 393 -8.93 16.61 -5.33
C ARG A 393 -7.97 16.02 -6.35
N LEU A 394 -8.45 15.11 -7.20
CA LEU A 394 -7.67 14.57 -8.31
C LEU A 394 -7.34 15.69 -9.31
N VAL A 395 -8.32 16.48 -9.74
CA VAL A 395 -8.10 17.67 -10.59
C VAL A 395 -7.13 18.66 -9.94
N LYS A 396 -7.23 18.87 -8.62
CA LYS A 396 -6.25 19.70 -7.89
C LYS A 396 -4.83 19.12 -7.91
N ALA A 397 -4.68 17.81 -7.98
CA ALA A 397 -3.38 17.15 -8.03
C ALA A 397 -2.77 17.14 -9.44
N THR A 398 -3.61 17.00 -10.49
CA THR A 398 -3.16 16.79 -11.87
C THR A 398 -3.41 17.96 -12.82
N GLY A 399 -4.38 18.82 -12.53
CA GLY A 399 -4.80 19.93 -13.40
C GLY A 399 -5.59 19.49 -14.64
N LEU A 400 -5.90 18.20 -14.78
CA LEU A 400 -6.53 17.63 -15.98
C LEU A 400 -8.07 17.75 -15.90
N THR A 401 -8.59 18.93 -16.22
CA THR A 401 -10.04 19.20 -16.10
C THR A 401 -10.88 18.52 -17.18
N SER A 402 -10.40 18.52 -18.43
CA SER A 402 -11.07 17.92 -19.59
C SER A 402 -11.10 16.40 -19.51
N GLU A 403 -9.94 15.81 -19.22
CA GLU A 403 -9.72 14.36 -19.25
C GLU A 403 -10.38 13.63 -18.06
N LEU A 404 -10.65 14.36 -16.97
CA LEU A 404 -11.26 13.83 -15.75
C LEU A 404 -12.71 14.27 -15.57
N SER A 405 -13.32 14.86 -16.61
CA SER A 405 -14.70 15.32 -16.59
C SER A 405 -15.67 14.15 -16.54
N VAL A 406 -16.60 14.18 -15.59
CA VAL A 406 -17.65 13.17 -15.42
C VAL A 406 -18.82 13.76 -14.65
N ASN A 407 -20.04 13.46 -15.10
CA ASN A 407 -21.25 13.82 -14.38
C ASN A 407 -21.62 12.72 -13.39
N VAL A 408 -21.56 13.05 -12.10
CA VAL A 408 -21.99 12.16 -11.02
C VAL A 408 -23.46 12.44 -10.68
N PRO A 409 -24.37 11.47 -10.82
CA PRO A 409 -25.79 11.66 -10.51
C PRO A 409 -25.98 11.99 -9.03
N ASP A 410 -26.94 12.85 -8.69
CA ASP A 410 -27.17 13.23 -7.29
C ASP A 410 -27.82 12.08 -6.50
N ALA A 411 -27.08 11.57 -5.54
CA ALA A 411 -27.50 10.48 -4.66
C ALA A 411 -26.89 10.64 -3.27
N LYS A 412 -27.77 10.60 -2.26
CA LYS A 412 -27.35 10.67 -0.84
C LYS A 412 -26.49 9.48 -0.42
N LYS A 413 -26.68 8.31 -1.04
CA LYS A 413 -25.98 7.07 -0.72
C LYS A 413 -25.59 6.35 -2.01
N LEU A 414 -24.31 6.34 -2.34
CA LEU A 414 -23.76 5.54 -3.42
C LEU A 414 -23.24 4.17 -2.92
N LYS A 415 -23.18 3.98 -1.58
CA LYS A 415 -22.53 2.85 -0.92
C LYS A 415 -21.05 2.80 -1.30
N TYR A 416 -20.48 1.64 -1.61
CA TYR A 416 -19.08 1.59 -2.00
C TYR A 416 -18.86 2.44 -3.27
N THR A 417 -17.85 3.30 -3.22
CA THR A 417 -17.40 4.11 -4.37
C THR A 417 -15.89 4.19 -4.37
N ALA A 418 -15.29 4.02 -5.55
CA ALA A 418 -13.87 4.18 -5.78
C ALA A 418 -13.61 5.04 -7.03
N LEU A 419 -12.52 5.77 -6.99
CA LEU A 419 -11.98 6.58 -8.08
C LEU A 419 -10.48 6.30 -8.14
N SER A 420 -9.98 5.85 -9.29
CA SER A 420 -8.56 5.67 -9.54
C SER A 420 -8.13 6.40 -10.80
N TYR A 421 -6.95 6.99 -10.75
CA TYR A 421 -6.28 7.56 -11.91
C TYR A 421 -4.82 7.12 -11.92
N GLU A 422 -4.37 6.67 -13.08
CA GLU A 422 -3.02 6.20 -13.32
C GLU A 422 -2.45 6.88 -14.54
N PHE A 423 -1.17 7.22 -14.46
CA PHE A 423 -0.39 7.87 -15.51
C PHE A 423 0.97 7.19 -15.56
N ASP A 424 1.29 6.61 -16.71
CA ASP A 424 2.52 5.84 -16.90
C ASP A 424 3.55 6.66 -17.68
N LEU A 425 4.78 6.68 -17.18
CA LEU A 425 5.97 7.16 -17.86
C LEU A 425 6.68 5.94 -18.47
N PRO A 426 6.48 5.66 -19.77
CA PRO A 426 7.06 4.49 -20.42
C PRO A 426 8.57 4.64 -20.56
N ARG A 427 9.25 3.50 -20.79
CA ARG A 427 10.70 3.46 -21.05
C ARG A 427 11.17 4.50 -22.06
N ALA A 428 10.49 4.60 -23.21
CA ALA A 428 10.84 5.54 -24.27
C ALA A 428 10.89 7.00 -23.79
N TYR A 429 9.98 7.40 -22.89
CA TYR A 429 10.02 8.73 -22.29
C TYR A 429 11.17 8.90 -21.31
N VAL A 430 11.46 7.87 -20.51
CA VAL A 430 12.60 7.88 -19.59
C VAL A 430 13.91 7.94 -20.37
N ASP A 431 14.02 7.23 -21.49
CA ASP A 431 15.16 7.28 -22.41
C ASP A 431 15.33 8.68 -22.99
N TYR A 432 14.24 9.29 -23.44
CA TYR A 432 14.21 10.69 -23.87
C TYR A 432 14.71 11.65 -22.77
N LEU A 433 14.29 11.45 -21.51
CA LEU A 433 14.76 12.27 -20.39
C LEU A 433 16.25 12.07 -20.08
N LEU A 434 16.80 10.89 -20.36
CA LEU A 434 18.19 10.52 -20.07
C LEU A 434 19.14 10.81 -21.24
N ALA A 435 18.62 11.03 -22.45
CA ALA A 435 19.39 11.27 -23.66
C ALA A 435 20.21 12.58 -23.58
N ASP A 436 21.55 12.44 -23.65
CA ASP A 436 22.58 13.48 -23.82
C ASP A 436 22.51 14.72 -22.90
N ASP A 437 23.29 15.76 -23.20
CA ASP A 437 23.56 16.97 -22.38
C ASP A 437 22.35 17.90 -22.21
N HIS A 438 21.16 17.47 -22.62
CA HIS A 438 19.92 18.26 -22.64
C HIS A 438 18.96 17.98 -21.48
N PHE A 439 19.23 16.99 -20.62
CA PHE A 439 18.32 16.65 -19.52
C PHE A 439 18.06 17.83 -18.55
N VAL A 440 19.05 18.69 -18.34
CA VAL A 440 18.89 19.96 -17.58
C VAL A 440 17.92 20.89 -18.31
N GLN A 441 18.04 21.00 -19.63
CA GLN A 441 17.17 21.87 -20.44
C GLN A 441 15.71 21.39 -20.42
N VAL A 442 15.47 20.08 -20.40
CA VAL A 442 14.11 19.51 -20.31
C VAL A 442 13.45 19.87 -18.97
N VAL A 443 14.17 19.70 -17.86
CA VAL A 443 13.64 20.03 -16.53
C VAL A 443 13.45 21.55 -16.36
N ASP A 444 14.34 22.36 -16.93
CA ASP A 444 14.19 23.82 -16.96
C ASP A 444 12.99 24.25 -17.83
N GLN A 445 12.80 23.61 -18.99
CA GLN A 445 11.64 23.81 -19.85
C GLN A 445 10.34 23.46 -19.12
N TYR A 446 10.32 22.37 -18.32
CA TYR A 446 9.17 22.08 -17.46
C TYR A 446 8.96 23.15 -16.41
N GLY A 447 10.03 23.68 -15.83
CA GLY A 447 9.99 24.82 -14.91
C GLY A 447 9.34 26.05 -15.54
N ASP A 448 9.71 26.38 -16.78
CA ASP A 448 9.20 27.52 -17.54
C ASP A 448 7.75 27.34 -17.99
N LEU A 449 7.40 26.18 -18.55
CA LEU A 449 6.02 25.84 -18.90
C LEU A 449 5.11 25.84 -17.67
N ALA A 450 5.61 25.34 -16.54
CA ALA A 450 4.87 25.37 -15.28
C ALA A 450 4.74 26.78 -14.72
N ALA A 451 5.75 27.65 -14.91
CA ALA A 451 5.68 29.07 -14.60
C ALA A 451 4.58 29.75 -15.41
N GLN A 452 4.56 29.56 -16.72
CA GLN A 452 3.52 30.08 -17.59
C GLN A 452 2.13 29.56 -17.19
N GLY A 453 1.97 28.24 -16.99
CA GLY A 453 0.69 27.67 -16.57
C GLY A 453 0.17 28.23 -15.24
N LEU A 454 1.07 28.57 -14.31
CA LEU A 454 0.68 29.24 -13.06
C LEU A 454 0.23 30.69 -13.28
N GLU A 455 0.93 31.42 -14.16
CA GLU A 455 0.53 32.78 -14.54
C GLU A 455 -0.86 32.77 -15.16
N ASP A 456 -1.08 31.88 -16.14
CA ASP A 456 -2.36 31.70 -16.82
C ASP A 456 -3.48 31.32 -15.84
N TYR A 457 -3.21 30.39 -14.91
CA TYR A 457 -4.16 29.98 -13.87
C TYR A 457 -4.65 31.14 -12.99
N PHE A 458 -3.76 32.09 -12.67
CA PHE A 458 -4.10 33.25 -11.84
C PHE A 458 -4.47 34.51 -12.66
N ALA A 459 -4.52 34.44 -13.99
CA ALA A 459 -4.82 35.60 -14.85
C ALA A 459 -6.16 36.25 -14.51
N ASP A 460 -7.19 35.43 -14.27
CA ASP A 460 -8.54 35.87 -13.90
C ASP A 460 -8.69 36.19 -12.40
N LYS A 461 -7.58 36.23 -11.64
CA LYS A 461 -7.56 36.46 -10.18
C LYS A 461 -8.52 35.54 -9.42
N SER A 462 -8.57 34.28 -9.83
CA SER A 462 -9.42 33.25 -9.22
C SER A 462 -8.60 32.03 -8.80
N ASP A 463 -9.21 31.13 -8.04
CA ASP A 463 -8.60 29.86 -7.62
C ASP A 463 -9.55 28.70 -7.91
N PRO A 464 -9.83 28.40 -9.20
CA PRO A 464 -10.87 27.45 -9.60
C PRO A 464 -10.61 26.02 -9.11
N TRP A 465 -9.36 25.63 -8.91
CA TRP A 465 -8.99 24.31 -8.36
C TRP A 465 -8.79 24.31 -6.85
N GLY A 466 -8.93 25.46 -6.18
CA GLY A 466 -8.73 25.58 -4.75
C GLY A 466 -7.30 25.27 -4.31
N LEU A 467 -6.29 25.65 -5.10
CA LEU A 467 -4.86 25.47 -4.79
C LEU A 467 -4.47 26.26 -3.54
N CYS A 468 -5.07 27.42 -3.33
CA CYS A 468 -4.78 28.30 -2.22
C CYS A 468 -5.46 27.86 -0.93
N LEU A 469 -4.80 28.08 0.20
CA LEU A 469 -5.45 27.97 1.50
C LEU A 469 -6.45 29.12 1.63
N THR A 470 -7.65 28.85 2.14
CA THR A 470 -8.77 29.81 2.25
C THR A 470 -8.46 31.11 3.01
N LYS A 471 -7.32 31.19 3.71
CA LYS A 471 -6.87 32.36 4.48
C LYS A 471 -5.72 33.15 3.81
N LEU A 472 -5.21 32.71 2.66
CA LEU A 472 -4.13 33.39 1.95
C LEU A 472 -4.70 34.28 0.85
N ASN A 473 -4.19 35.49 0.74
CA ASN A 473 -4.35 36.30 -0.48
C ASN A 473 -3.75 35.51 -1.67
N LEU A 474 -4.41 35.59 -2.83
CA LEU A 474 -3.99 34.96 -4.08
C LEU A 474 -2.54 35.30 -4.47
N ASP A 475 -2.10 36.56 -4.28
CA ASP A 475 -0.71 36.95 -4.59
C ASP A 475 0.31 36.19 -3.72
N ASN A 476 0.02 36.08 -2.41
CA ASN A 476 0.85 35.34 -1.47
C ASN A 476 0.82 33.83 -1.75
N CYS A 477 -0.34 33.31 -2.16
CA CYS A 477 -0.50 31.92 -2.58
C CYS A 477 0.35 31.63 -3.82
N LYS A 478 0.24 32.45 -4.86
CA LYS A 478 1.02 32.36 -6.09
C LYS A 478 2.52 32.42 -5.81
N ALA A 479 2.97 33.36 -4.99
CA ALA A 479 4.37 33.45 -4.58
C ALA A 479 4.87 32.17 -3.88
N ARG A 480 4.03 31.58 -3.01
CA ARG A 480 4.35 30.31 -2.34
C ARG A 480 4.43 29.14 -3.32
N LEU A 481 3.52 29.08 -4.30
CA LEU A 481 3.53 28.07 -5.35
C LEU A 481 4.80 28.18 -6.22
N LEU A 482 5.19 29.41 -6.61
CA LEU A 482 6.45 29.67 -7.32
C LEU A 482 7.68 29.19 -6.52
N LEU A 483 7.73 29.49 -5.21
CA LEU A 483 8.82 29.02 -4.35
C LEU A 483 8.85 27.50 -4.23
N SER A 484 7.68 26.87 -4.05
CA SER A 484 7.55 25.41 -4.00
C SER A 484 8.04 24.77 -5.30
N ARG A 485 7.66 25.32 -6.45
CA ARG A 485 8.09 24.86 -7.77
C ARG A 485 9.59 24.88 -7.93
N ARG A 486 10.25 26.00 -7.62
CA ARG A 486 11.73 26.10 -7.71
C ARG A 486 12.42 25.00 -6.90
N VAL A 487 11.87 24.68 -5.73
CA VAL A 487 12.38 23.57 -4.90
C VAL A 487 12.15 22.22 -5.58
N GLN A 488 11.00 21.98 -6.22
CA GLN A 488 10.74 20.72 -6.92
C GLN A 488 11.59 20.57 -8.18
N VAL A 489 11.73 21.63 -9.00
CA VAL A 489 12.60 21.64 -10.19
C VAL A 489 14.04 21.27 -9.80
N LYS A 490 14.58 21.86 -8.73
CA LYS A 490 15.90 21.50 -8.21
C LYS A 490 16.01 20.03 -7.79
N LYS A 491 14.94 19.46 -7.21
CA LYS A 491 14.91 18.03 -6.85
C LYS A 491 14.82 17.13 -8.07
N MET A 492 14.06 17.53 -9.09
CA MET A 492 13.97 16.81 -10.36
C MET A 492 15.35 16.76 -11.04
N HIS A 493 16.06 17.90 -11.10
CA HIS A 493 17.45 17.94 -11.58
C HIS A 493 18.35 16.96 -10.86
N ALA A 494 18.44 17.07 -9.52
CA ALA A 494 19.31 16.20 -8.73
C ALA A 494 18.95 14.70 -8.86
N ALA A 495 17.66 14.38 -8.97
CA ALA A 495 17.21 13.02 -9.18
C ALA A 495 17.55 12.50 -10.59
N LEU A 496 17.40 13.32 -11.62
CA LEU A 496 17.71 12.95 -13.00
C LEU A 496 19.22 12.78 -13.22
N GLU A 497 20.05 13.61 -12.59
CA GLU A 497 21.52 13.44 -12.53
C GLU A 497 21.90 12.08 -11.92
N GLU A 498 21.29 11.72 -10.79
CA GLU A 498 21.55 10.43 -10.14
C GLU A 498 21.00 9.25 -10.95
N MET A 499 19.86 9.41 -11.64
CA MET A 499 19.35 8.40 -12.59
C MET A 499 20.37 8.18 -13.71
N LYS A 500 20.85 9.23 -14.37
CA LYS A 500 21.84 9.13 -15.45
C LYS A 500 23.14 8.50 -14.95
N ALA A 501 23.64 8.93 -13.79
CA ALA A 501 24.84 8.37 -13.19
C ALA A 501 24.69 6.89 -12.80
N ALA A 502 23.51 6.46 -12.35
CA ALA A 502 23.23 5.07 -12.01
C ALA A 502 22.93 4.21 -13.25
N ALA A 503 22.39 4.79 -14.31
CA ALA A 503 22.09 4.06 -15.53
C ALA A 503 23.37 3.75 -16.33
N GLY A 504 24.39 4.62 -16.29
CA GLY A 504 25.63 4.44 -17.03
C GLY A 504 25.34 4.26 -18.53
N ASP A 505 25.86 3.19 -19.13
CA ASP A 505 25.56 2.79 -20.52
C ASP A 505 24.23 2.01 -20.66
N LEU A 506 23.27 2.25 -19.76
CA LEU A 506 21.99 1.51 -19.63
C LEU A 506 22.15 0.00 -19.38
N SER A 507 23.35 -0.47 -19.00
CA SER A 507 23.62 -1.89 -18.82
C SER A 507 23.14 -2.45 -17.48
N PHE A 508 22.96 -1.58 -16.46
CA PHE A 508 22.54 -1.94 -15.11
C PHE A 508 23.23 -3.21 -14.57
N ALA A 509 24.52 -3.36 -14.85
CA ALA A 509 25.24 -4.61 -14.59
C ALA A 509 25.35 -4.95 -13.09
N VAL A 510 25.23 -3.94 -12.21
CA VAL A 510 25.39 -4.09 -10.76
C VAL A 510 24.08 -3.77 -10.03
N GLU A 511 23.70 -4.61 -9.05
CA GLU A 511 22.48 -4.46 -8.24
C GLU A 511 22.40 -3.10 -7.51
N SER A 512 23.55 -2.56 -7.08
CA SER A 512 23.61 -1.26 -6.43
C SER A 512 23.12 -0.13 -7.34
N ASP A 513 23.42 -0.21 -8.63
CA ASP A 513 23.07 0.81 -9.61
C ASP A 513 21.57 0.75 -9.93
N ARG A 514 21.01 -0.46 -10.05
CA ARG A 514 19.55 -0.69 -10.15
C ARG A 514 18.80 -0.05 -9.00
N THR A 515 19.27 -0.28 -7.77
CA THR A 515 18.66 0.28 -6.56
C THR A 515 18.79 1.80 -6.49
N ARG A 516 19.94 2.36 -6.90
CA ARG A 516 20.16 3.81 -6.96
C ARG A 516 19.27 4.47 -7.99
N PHE A 517 19.20 3.91 -9.20
CA PHE A 517 18.35 4.38 -10.28
C PHE A 517 16.89 4.43 -9.87
N ILE A 518 16.36 3.33 -9.33
CA ILE A 518 14.95 3.24 -8.94
C ILE A 518 14.59 4.20 -7.82
N LYS A 519 15.51 4.38 -6.85
CA LYS A 519 15.36 5.40 -5.80
C LYS A 519 15.30 6.80 -6.42
N ALA A 520 16.27 7.15 -7.25
CA ALA A 520 16.34 8.46 -7.91
C ALA A 520 15.10 8.71 -8.79
N PHE A 521 14.65 7.71 -9.55
CA PHE A 521 13.46 7.82 -10.38
C PHE A 521 12.18 8.03 -9.55
N SER A 522 12.05 7.34 -8.42
CA SER A 522 10.93 7.59 -7.50
C SER A 522 10.98 9.01 -6.91
N GLU A 523 12.18 9.56 -6.65
CA GLU A 523 12.38 10.92 -6.15
C GLU A 523 12.07 11.98 -7.21
N PHE A 524 12.46 11.74 -8.47
CA PHE A 524 12.08 12.54 -9.64
C PHE A 524 10.57 12.62 -9.77
N GLY A 525 9.89 11.47 -9.81
CA GLY A 525 8.44 11.41 -9.95
C GLY A 525 7.71 12.01 -8.75
N ASN A 526 8.21 11.86 -7.52
CA ASN A 526 7.65 12.52 -6.34
C ASN A 526 7.78 14.06 -6.41
N ALA A 527 8.88 14.59 -6.93
CA ALA A 527 9.06 16.02 -7.14
C ALA A 527 8.12 16.54 -8.25
N LEU A 528 8.01 15.79 -9.35
CA LEU A 528 7.09 16.06 -10.46
C LEU A 528 5.63 16.18 -9.98
N VAL A 529 5.12 15.19 -9.26
CA VAL A 529 3.71 15.13 -8.81
C VAL A 529 3.44 16.04 -7.61
N SER A 530 4.46 16.73 -7.08
CA SER A 530 4.30 17.68 -5.97
C SER A 530 3.94 19.09 -6.43
N ASP A 531 3.96 19.37 -7.73
CA ASP A 531 3.49 20.63 -8.34
C ASP A 531 2.58 20.30 -9.53
N VAL A 532 1.34 20.77 -9.48
CA VAL A 532 0.33 20.47 -10.51
C VAL A 532 0.73 20.93 -11.91
N PHE A 533 1.49 22.03 -12.01
CA PHE A 533 1.90 22.57 -13.30
C PHE A 533 3.13 21.86 -13.86
N LEU A 534 4.04 21.39 -13.01
CA LEU A 534 5.10 20.47 -13.43
C LEU A 534 4.51 19.15 -13.93
N PHE A 535 3.51 18.60 -13.22
CA PHE A 535 2.79 17.42 -13.66
C PHE A 535 2.18 17.63 -15.05
N GLN A 536 1.47 18.73 -15.28
CA GLN A 536 0.88 19.03 -16.60
C GLN A 536 1.93 19.18 -17.70
N ALA A 537 3.08 19.79 -17.40
CA ALA A 537 4.17 19.95 -18.36
C ALA A 537 4.71 18.57 -18.79
N ALA A 538 5.05 17.71 -17.83
CA ALA A 538 5.51 16.35 -18.13
C ALA A 538 4.41 15.50 -18.76
N TYR A 539 3.14 15.68 -18.36
CA TYR A 539 2.00 14.97 -18.95
C TYR A 539 1.90 15.24 -20.45
N LYS A 540 1.93 16.51 -20.86
CA LYS A 540 1.89 16.90 -22.27
C LYS A 540 3.10 16.41 -23.06
N ASP A 541 4.27 16.39 -22.43
CA ASP A 541 5.49 15.96 -23.11
C ASP A 541 5.54 14.43 -23.28
N ALA A 542 5.15 13.68 -22.25
CA ALA A 542 5.08 12.22 -22.28
C ALA A 542 4.06 11.68 -23.29
N GLN A 543 3.05 12.46 -23.69
CA GLN A 543 2.13 12.10 -24.78
C GLN A 543 2.85 11.75 -26.08
N LYS A 544 3.98 12.42 -26.38
CA LYS A 544 4.77 12.15 -27.60
C LYS A 544 5.51 10.82 -27.52
N CYS A 545 5.73 10.31 -26.32
CA CYS A 545 6.59 9.16 -26.05
C CYS A 545 5.82 7.89 -25.72
N GLY A 546 4.58 7.75 -26.21
CA GLY A 546 3.80 6.52 -26.04
C GLY A 546 3.22 6.30 -24.64
N MET A 547 2.95 7.38 -23.91
CA MET A 547 2.33 7.35 -22.58
C MET A 547 1.02 6.55 -22.55
N LYS A 548 0.66 6.07 -21.36
CA LYS A 548 -0.66 5.50 -21.07
C LYS A 548 -1.30 6.13 -19.84
N THR A 549 -2.62 6.21 -19.85
CA THR A 549 -3.41 6.59 -18.68
C THR A 549 -4.54 5.61 -18.46
N SER A 550 -4.93 5.43 -17.20
CA SER A 550 -6.12 4.69 -16.80
C SER A 550 -6.94 5.50 -15.82
N TYR A 551 -8.18 5.82 -16.18
CA TYR A 551 -9.13 6.53 -15.34
C TYR A 551 -10.32 5.63 -15.06
N ARG A 552 -10.62 5.37 -13.78
CA ARG A 552 -11.70 4.46 -13.41
C ARG A 552 -12.56 5.02 -12.30
N ILE A 553 -13.86 4.88 -12.45
CA ILE A 553 -14.85 5.11 -11.39
C ILE A 553 -15.66 3.84 -11.23
N GLU A 554 -15.64 3.32 -10.02
CA GLU A 554 -16.30 2.07 -9.66
C GLU A 554 -17.19 2.29 -8.44
N GLY A 555 -18.25 1.50 -8.30
CA GLY A 555 -19.08 1.55 -7.10
C GLY A 555 -20.17 0.50 -7.10
N GLU A 556 -20.87 0.36 -5.97
CA GLU A 556 -21.95 -0.63 -5.86
C GLU A 556 -23.22 -0.18 -6.59
N ARG A 557 -23.50 1.12 -6.63
CA ARG A 557 -24.70 1.69 -7.27
C ARG A 557 -24.44 2.41 -8.58
N LEU A 558 -23.18 2.57 -8.96
CA LEU A 558 -22.80 3.31 -10.16
C LEU A 558 -22.50 2.33 -11.30
N SER A 559 -22.78 2.73 -12.54
CA SER A 559 -22.12 2.13 -13.70
C SER A 559 -20.60 2.29 -13.60
N ARG A 560 -19.87 1.32 -14.11
CA ARG A 560 -18.41 1.30 -14.11
C ARG A 560 -17.87 2.09 -15.30
N LEU A 561 -17.19 3.21 -15.01
CA LEU A 561 -16.43 3.94 -16.02
C LEU A 561 -14.99 3.44 -16.00
N VAL A 562 -14.49 3.01 -17.16
CA VAL A 562 -13.08 2.70 -17.41
C VAL A 562 -12.69 3.41 -18.70
N SER A 563 -11.76 4.34 -18.60
CA SER A 563 -11.20 5.07 -19.73
C SER A 563 -9.69 4.86 -19.73
N ASP A 564 -9.23 3.99 -20.62
CA ASP A 564 -7.81 3.75 -20.84
C ASP A 564 -7.42 4.43 -22.15
N HIS A 565 -6.37 5.25 -22.11
CA HIS A 565 -5.88 5.96 -23.29
C HIS A 565 -4.38 5.73 -23.47
N SER A 566 -3.97 5.49 -24.71
CA SER A 566 -2.58 5.28 -25.11
C SER A 566 -2.25 6.24 -26.25
N TRP A 567 -1.18 6.99 -26.10
CA TRP A 567 -0.69 7.87 -27.17
C TRP A 567 0.28 7.12 -28.08
N PRO A 568 0.44 7.52 -29.35
CA PRO A 568 1.45 6.95 -30.24
C PRO A 568 2.87 7.34 -29.83
N LEU A 569 3.86 6.56 -30.27
CA LEU A 569 5.28 6.86 -30.09
C LEU A 569 5.79 7.69 -31.29
N GLU A 570 6.08 8.97 -31.06
CA GLU A 570 6.68 9.87 -32.04
C GLU A 570 8.18 9.60 -32.22
N ASP A 571 8.73 10.02 -33.37
CA ASP A 571 10.14 9.78 -33.72
C ASP A 571 11.13 10.50 -32.79
N SER A 572 10.71 11.56 -32.08
CA SER A 572 11.56 12.24 -31.10
C SER A 572 11.86 11.41 -29.83
N CYS A 573 11.12 10.32 -29.62
CA CYS A 573 11.26 9.43 -28.47
C CYS A 573 11.65 7.98 -28.86
N LYS A 574 12.02 7.77 -30.12
CA LYS A 574 12.59 6.52 -30.62
C LYS A 574 14.11 6.63 -30.60
#